data_AF-A0A1F9P7N8-F1
#
_entry.id   AF-A0A1F9P7N8-F1
#
_cell.length_a   1.000
_cell.length_b   1.000
_cell.length_c   1.000
_cell.angle_alpha   90.00
_cell.angle_beta   90.00
_cell.angle_gamma   90.00
#
_symmetry.space_group_name_H-M   'P 1'
#
loop_
_entity.id
_entity.type
_entity.pdbx_description
1 polymer ?
#
loop_
_entity_poly.entity_id
_entity_poly.type
_entity_poly.pdbx_seq_one_letter_code
_entity_poly.pdbx_strand_id
1 'polypeptide(L)'
;MDKISKQFADALLHMDEHRCRILLKPQSSQGDGLIPAENVVIPALESIGLAWEKGRISLSQVYMAGRICEKIIGELLNVDGPSLYDRPRLAIGVIGDYHALGKRMVLSTLRSSGYNLLDYGHGLKADDLVEKTLQDKVDILLLSCLMLTSALHVKDVVEGLEKAGSRTVVVVGGAPFRLAPLLQKEAGAHYMGRNSGEAARIIHTLMENRIWE
;
A
#
# COMPACT_ATOMS: atom_id res chain seq x y z
N MET A 1 -15.59 9.76 5.30
CA MET A 1 -14.80 9.36 6.49
C MET A 1 -15.66 9.53 7.72
N ASP A 2 -15.84 8.46 8.48
CA ASP A 2 -16.65 8.47 9.71
C ASP A 2 -15.94 9.16 10.90
N LYS A 3 -16.64 9.23 12.03
CA LYS A 3 -16.13 9.87 13.25
C LYS A 3 -14.94 9.14 13.86
N ILE A 4 -14.94 7.80 13.83
CA ILE A 4 -13.91 6.97 14.47
C ILE A 4 -12.61 7.09 13.69
N SER A 5 -12.66 6.96 12.36
CA SER A 5 -11.53 7.15 11.44
C SER A 5 -10.90 8.54 11.60
N LYS A 6 -11.72 9.58 11.76
CA LYS A 6 -11.22 10.94 12.00
C LYS A 6 -10.48 11.05 13.34
N GLN A 7 -11.03 10.47 14.40
CA GLN A 7 -10.39 10.44 15.72
C GLN A 7 -9.11 9.59 15.71
N PHE A 8 -9.08 8.53 14.93
CA PHE A 8 -7.92 7.67 14.79
C PHE A 8 -6.80 8.38 14.03
N ALA A 9 -7.11 9.06 12.92
CA ALA A 9 -6.15 9.89 12.21
C ALA A 9 -5.57 11.00 13.10
N ASP A 10 -6.41 11.67 13.90
CA ASP A 10 -5.99 12.68 14.86
C ASP A 10 -5.04 12.10 15.92
N ALA A 11 -5.36 10.94 16.50
CA ALA A 11 -4.52 10.26 17.47
C ALA A 11 -3.15 9.86 16.87
N LEU A 12 -3.13 9.34 15.64
CA LEU A 12 -1.89 9.00 14.93
C LEU A 12 -1.00 10.22 14.71
N LEU A 13 -1.58 11.36 14.29
CA LEU A 13 -0.84 12.60 14.04
C LEU A 13 -0.23 13.21 15.31
N HIS A 14 -0.86 12.97 16.46
CA HIS A 14 -0.36 13.37 17.78
C HIS A 14 0.50 12.30 18.46
N MET A 15 0.77 11.17 17.78
CA MET A 15 1.54 10.04 18.31
C MET A 15 0.96 9.44 19.61
N ASP A 16 -0.36 9.58 19.80
CA ASP A 16 -1.08 9.04 20.97
C ASP A 16 -1.39 7.55 20.75
N GLU A 17 -0.39 6.70 20.99
CA GLU A 17 -0.55 5.25 20.81
C GLU A 17 -1.65 4.66 21.70
N HIS A 18 -1.86 5.23 22.89
CA HIS A 18 -2.86 4.72 23.83
C HIS A 18 -4.27 4.94 23.29
N ARG A 19 -4.57 6.14 22.80
CA ARG A 19 -5.84 6.47 22.16
C ARG A 19 -6.05 5.68 20.87
N CYS A 20 -5.00 5.47 20.08
CA CYS A 20 -5.05 4.61 18.90
C CYS A 20 -5.49 3.18 19.26
N ARG A 21 -4.92 2.58 20.32
CA ARG A 21 -5.33 1.24 20.79
C ARG A 21 -6.78 1.21 21.26
N ILE A 22 -7.25 2.24 21.96
CA ILE A 22 -8.66 2.31 22.39
C ILE A 22 -9.61 2.37 21.20
N LEU A 23 -9.27 3.14 20.16
CA LEU A 23 -10.11 3.32 18.98
C LEU A 23 -10.18 2.07 18.09
N LEU A 24 -9.13 1.24 18.10
CA LEU A 24 -9.08 -0.02 17.33
C LEU A 24 -9.53 -1.25 18.13
N LYS A 25 -9.68 -1.17 19.46
CA LYS A 25 -10.23 -2.27 20.23
C LYS A 25 -11.67 -2.55 19.79
N PRO A 26 -12.09 -3.83 19.73
CA PRO A 26 -13.47 -4.19 19.43
C PRO A 26 -14.40 -3.44 20.39
N GLN A 27 -15.28 -2.58 19.87
CA GLN A 27 -16.37 -2.02 20.65
C GLN A 27 -17.49 -3.07 20.74
N SER A 28 -17.31 -4.11 21.55
CA SER A 28 -18.37 -5.07 21.81
C SER A 28 -18.60 -5.26 23.30
N SER A 29 -19.60 -4.54 23.80
CA SER A 29 -20.49 -5.05 24.85
C SER A 29 -21.89 -5.40 24.32
N GLN A 30 -22.19 -5.15 23.04
CA GLN A 30 -23.46 -5.56 22.43
C GLN A 30 -23.30 -5.94 20.95
N GLY A 31 -23.45 -7.24 20.66
CA GLY A 31 -24.27 -7.78 19.57
C GLY A 31 -23.88 -7.58 18.10
N ASP A 32 -23.26 -6.48 17.69
CA ASP A 32 -23.01 -6.19 16.27
C ASP A 32 -21.52 -6.32 15.93
N GLY A 33 -21.25 -7.00 14.80
CA GLY A 33 -19.96 -7.57 14.43
C GLY A 33 -18.76 -6.62 14.51
N LEU A 34 -17.57 -7.22 14.71
CA LEU A 34 -16.28 -6.52 14.65
C LEU A 34 -16.25 -5.63 13.41
N ILE A 35 -16.12 -4.31 13.59
CA ILE A 35 -15.70 -3.43 12.50
C ILE A 35 -14.31 -3.93 12.09
N PRO A 36 -14.12 -4.43 10.86
CA PRO A 36 -12.79 -4.83 10.40
C PRO A 36 -11.84 -3.63 10.53
N ALA A 37 -10.65 -3.84 11.10
CA ALA A 37 -9.73 -2.75 11.41
C ALA A 37 -9.41 -1.90 10.16
N GLU A 38 -9.42 -2.51 8.97
CA GLU A 38 -9.28 -1.85 7.68
C GLU A 38 -10.29 -0.72 7.45
N ASN A 39 -11.53 -0.83 7.94
CA ASN A 39 -12.57 0.18 7.77
C ASN A 39 -12.29 1.48 8.54
N VAL A 40 -11.46 1.42 9.59
CA VAL A 40 -11.01 2.58 10.36
C VAL A 40 -9.64 3.05 9.85
N VAL A 41 -8.73 2.10 9.62
CA VAL A 41 -7.33 2.40 9.28
C VAL A 41 -7.20 2.98 7.87
N ILE A 42 -7.86 2.38 6.86
CA ILE A 42 -7.71 2.82 5.47
C ILE A 42 -8.20 4.28 5.31
N PRO A 43 -9.42 4.67 5.75
CA PRO A 43 -9.85 6.06 5.62
C PRO A 43 -9.00 7.04 6.41
N ALA A 44 -8.50 6.63 7.59
CA ALA A 44 -7.60 7.46 8.39
C ALA A 44 -6.28 7.73 7.67
N LEU A 45 -5.61 6.69 7.16
CA LEU A 45 -4.34 6.83 6.45
C LEU A 45 -4.50 7.57 5.11
N GLU A 46 -5.62 7.39 4.42
CA GLU A 46 -5.97 8.19 3.24
C GLU A 46 -6.11 9.68 3.59
N SER A 47 -6.79 10.00 4.70
CA SER A 47 -6.94 11.39 5.15
C SER A 47 -5.60 12.05 5.51
N ILE A 48 -4.68 11.28 6.12
CA ILE A 48 -3.32 11.72 6.44
C ILE A 48 -2.53 11.96 5.15
N GLY A 49 -2.60 11.05 4.17
CA GLY A 49 -1.97 11.21 2.86
C GLY A 49 -2.44 12.48 2.16
N LEU A 50 -3.76 12.73 2.14
CA LEU A 50 -4.35 13.94 1.57
C LEU A 50 -3.96 15.22 2.33
N ALA A 51 -3.79 15.15 3.65
CA ALA A 51 -3.34 16.31 4.43
C ALA A 51 -1.88 16.69 4.08
N TRP A 52 -1.02 15.69 3.84
CA TRP A 52 0.35 15.91 3.39
C TRP A 52 0.39 16.52 1.99
N GLU A 53 -0.39 15.99 1.04
CA GLU A 53 -0.46 16.55 -0.32
C GLU A 53 -0.93 18.01 -0.34
N LYS A 54 -1.79 18.39 0.60
CA LYS A 54 -2.28 19.77 0.76
C LYS A 54 -1.32 20.66 1.54
N GLY A 55 -0.13 20.17 1.91
CA GLY A 55 0.88 20.91 2.67
C GLY A 55 0.49 21.21 4.12
N ARG A 56 -0.48 20.49 4.69
CA ARG A 56 -1.00 20.74 6.05
C ARG A 56 -0.22 20.01 7.14
N ILE A 57 0.45 18.92 6.78
CA ILE A 57 1.30 18.13 7.68
C ILE A 57 2.61 17.80 6.97
N SER A 58 3.63 17.52 7.77
CA SER A 58 4.96 17.15 7.29
C SER A 58 5.04 15.68 6.89
N LEU A 59 6.05 15.35 6.05
CA LEU A 59 6.33 13.98 5.65
C LEU A 59 6.71 13.09 6.84
N SER A 60 7.40 13.63 7.85
CA SER A 60 7.75 12.92 9.07
C SER A 60 6.51 12.50 9.86
N GLN A 61 5.47 13.34 9.91
CA GLN A 61 4.19 12.98 10.54
C GLN A 61 3.52 11.82 9.81
N VAL A 62 3.50 11.81 8.47
CA VAL A 62 2.94 10.67 7.71
C VAL A 62 3.70 9.38 8.00
N TYR A 63 5.04 9.45 8.01
CA TYR A 63 5.88 8.29 8.28
C TYR A 63 5.65 7.76 9.70
N MET A 64 5.68 8.63 10.71
CA MET A 64 5.47 8.23 12.11
C MET A 64 4.07 7.68 12.35
N ALA A 65 3.03 8.29 11.77
CA ALA A 65 1.67 7.77 11.83
C ALA A 65 1.59 6.34 11.26
N GLY A 66 2.20 6.08 10.10
CA GLY A 66 2.29 4.73 9.54
C GLY A 66 3.00 3.74 10.46
N ARG A 67 4.14 4.11 11.03
CA ARG A 67 4.91 3.23 11.93
C ARG A 67 4.17 2.88 13.22
N ILE A 68 3.49 3.85 13.82
CA ILE A 68 2.65 3.61 15.00
C ILE A 68 1.50 2.68 14.64
N CYS A 69 0.82 2.94 13.52
CA CYS A 69 -0.29 2.11 13.08
C CYS A 69 0.16 0.67 12.77
N GLU A 70 1.27 0.49 12.06
CA GLU A 70 1.86 -0.81 11.73
C GLU A 70 2.17 -1.61 13.01
N LYS A 71 2.74 -0.96 14.03
CA LYS A 71 3.02 -1.57 15.34
C LYS A 71 1.72 -2.05 16.02
N ILE A 72 0.72 -1.17 16.12
CA ILE A 72 -0.54 -1.48 16.81
C ILE A 72 -1.29 -2.59 16.08
N ILE A 73 -1.32 -2.56 14.76
CA ILE A 73 -2.00 -3.59 13.95
C ILE A 73 -1.25 -4.91 14.03
N GLY A 74 0.09 -4.91 14.06
CA GLY A 74 0.88 -6.11 14.33
C GLY A 74 0.56 -6.73 15.69
N GLU A 75 0.35 -5.92 16.74
CA GLU A 75 -0.09 -6.40 18.06
C GLU A 75 -1.49 -7.05 17.98
N LEU A 76 -2.41 -6.52 17.16
CA LEU A 76 -3.79 -6.99 17.02
C LEU A 76 -3.93 -8.25 16.15
N LEU A 77 -3.14 -8.36 15.06
CA LEU A 77 -3.21 -9.47 14.10
C LEU A 77 -2.50 -10.75 14.57
N ASN A 78 -1.71 -10.69 15.65
CA ASN A 78 -1.18 -11.88 16.33
C ASN A 78 -2.27 -12.71 17.05
N VAL A 79 -3.54 -12.31 16.93
CA VAL A 79 -4.72 -13.04 17.42
C VAL A 79 -5.39 -13.69 16.21
N ASP A 80 -5.14 -14.99 16.04
CA ASP A 80 -5.69 -15.92 15.05
C ASP A 80 -6.72 -15.35 14.04
N GLY A 81 -6.24 -15.04 12.82
CA GLY A 81 -7.06 -14.63 11.67
C GLY A 81 -7.06 -15.67 10.53
N PRO A 82 -8.06 -15.64 9.63
CA PRO A 82 -8.34 -16.71 8.68
C PRO A 82 -7.18 -16.99 7.72
N SER A 83 -7.12 -18.23 7.23
CA SER A 83 -5.98 -18.78 6.48
C SER A 83 -5.51 -17.87 5.33
N LEU A 84 -4.20 -17.76 5.18
CA LEU A 84 -3.51 -16.98 4.13
C LEU A 84 -3.85 -17.40 2.69
N TYR A 85 -4.65 -18.45 2.49
CA TYR A 85 -4.92 -19.06 1.18
C TYR A 85 -5.91 -18.27 0.31
N ASP A 86 -6.71 -17.35 0.86
CA ASP A 86 -7.71 -16.56 0.12
C ASP A 86 -7.31 -15.10 -0.17
N ARG A 87 -6.04 -14.73 0.09
CA ARG A 87 -5.55 -13.35 -0.15
C ARG A 87 -4.54 -13.32 -1.29
N PRO A 88 -4.53 -12.25 -2.12
CA PRO A 88 -3.57 -12.12 -3.20
C PRO A 88 -2.15 -12.01 -2.63
N ARG A 89 -1.20 -12.63 -3.31
CA ARG A 89 0.22 -12.45 -3.06
C ARG A 89 0.66 -11.09 -3.59
N LEU A 90 1.01 -10.20 -2.66
CA LEU A 90 1.46 -8.85 -2.96
C LEU A 90 2.99 -8.75 -2.87
N ALA A 91 3.60 -8.00 -3.78
CA ALA A 91 5.00 -7.63 -3.70
C ALA A 91 5.21 -6.14 -3.99
N ILE A 92 6.28 -5.55 -3.46
CA ILE A 92 6.66 -4.17 -3.73
C ILE A 92 8.15 -4.03 -4.00
N GLY A 93 8.52 -3.21 -4.99
CA GLY A 93 9.91 -2.95 -5.34
C GLY A 93 10.16 -1.52 -5.85
N VAL A 94 11.44 -1.13 -5.87
CA VAL A 94 11.90 0.08 -6.57
C VAL A 94 12.72 -0.36 -7.79
N ILE A 95 12.25 0.04 -8.97
CA ILE A 95 12.88 -0.27 -10.26
C ILE A 95 13.90 0.80 -10.63
N GLY A 96 15.09 0.40 -11.09
CA GLY A 96 16.08 1.29 -11.69
C GLY A 96 16.65 2.41 -10.79
N ASP A 97 16.20 2.55 -9.55
CA ASP A 97 16.70 3.54 -8.60
C ASP A 97 16.71 3.04 -7.14
N TYR A 98 17.29 3.87 -6.26
CA TYR A 98 17.53 3.54 -4.85
C TYR A 98 16.64 4.34 -3.88
N HIS A 99 15.67 5.10 -4.38
CA HIS A 99 14.83 5.99 -3.57
C HIS A 99 13.71 5.21 -2.87
N ALA A 100 14.05 4.61 -1.73
CA ALA A 100 13.17 3.67 -1.03
C ALA A 100 12.14 4.32 -0.08
N LEU A 101 12.13 5.64 0.11
CA LEU A 101 11.24 6.27 1.10
C LEU A 101 9.76 6.09 0.73
N GLY A 102 9.38 6.35 -0.52
CA GLY A 102 8.02 6.15 -1.00
C GLY A 102 7.55 4.70 -0.83
N LYS A 103 8.38 3.73 -1.25
CA LYS A 103 8.17 2.30 -1.01
C LYS A 103 7.93 1.99 0.47
N ARG A 104 8.78 2.49 1.38
CA ARG A 104 8.66 2.25 2.82
C ARG A 104 7.35 2.80 3.38
N MET A 105 6.88 3.95 2.90
CA MET A 105 5.60 4.51 3.30
C MET A 105 4.43 3.65 2.82
N VAL A 106 4.44 3.23 1.54
CA VAL A 106 3.41 2.33 1.00
C VAL A 106 3.40 0.99 1.75
N LEU A 107 4.56 0.40 1.98
CA LEU A 107 4.69 -0.85 2.74
C LEU A 107 4.12 -0.72 4.16
N SER A 108 4.49 0.34 4.88
CA SER A 108 3.99 0.59 6.23
C SER A 108 2.48 0.84 6.24
N THR A 109 1.96 1.61 5.28
CA THR A 109 0.52 1.83 5.13
C THR A 109 -0.24 0.55 4.83
N LEU A 110 0.22 -0.29 3.90
CA LEU A 110 -0.46 -1.54 3.57
C LEU A 110 -0.42 -2.56 4.72
N ARG A 111 0.71 -2.64 5.44
CA ARG A 111 0.80 -3.47 6.66
C ARG A 111 -0.11 -2.97 7.76
N SER A 112 -0.23 -1.65 7.91
CA SER A 112 -1.21 -1.04 8.82
C SER A 112 -2.64 -1.41 8.44
N SER A 113 -2.94 -1.60 7.16
CA SER A 113 -4.24 -2.10 6.70
C SER A 113 -4.38 -3.63 6.78
N GLY A 114 -3.42 -4.33 7.38
CA GLY A 114 -3.47 -5.78 7.57
C GLY A 114 -3.05 -6.61 6.35
N TYR A 115 -2.37 -6.00 5.37
CA TYR A 115 -1.80 -6.70 4.23
C TYR A 115 -0.35 -7.12 4.51
N ASN A 116 0.01 -8.33 4.07
CA ASN A 116 1.41 -8.75 4.05
C ASN A 116 1.95 -8.69 2.62
N LEU A 117 3.17 -8.19 2.47
CA LEU A 117 3.82 -7.99 1.17
C LEU A 117 5.25 -8.48 1.20
N LEU A 118 5.67 -9.09 0.09
CA LEU A 118 7.08 -9.32 -0.20
C LEU A 118 7.75 -7.99 -0.55
N ASP A 119 8.85 -7.67 0.12
CA ASP A 119 9.65 -6.49 -0.19
C ASP A 119 10.87 -6.90 -1.02
N TYR A 120 10.83 -6.62 -2.33
CA TYR A 120 11.93 -6.93 -3.24
C TYR A 120 13.10 -5.95 -3.13
N GLY A 121 12.95 -4.88 -2.35
CA GLY A 121 13.99 -3.90 -2.13
C GLY A 121 13.99 -2.83 -3.22
N HIS A 122 15.18 -2.53 -3.73
CA HIS A 122 15.45 -1.37 -4.57
C HIS A 122 16.63 -1.63 -5.50
N GLY A 123 16.81 -0.78 -6.52
CA GLY A 123 17.82 -0.96 -7.56
C GLY A 123 17.53 -2.15 -8.47
N LEU A 124 16.28 -2.59 -8.56
CA LEU A 124 15.89 -3.79 -9.30
C LEU A 124 15.85 -3.51 -10.80
N LYS A 125 16.36 -4.45 -11.61
CA LYS A 125 16.16 -4.42 -13.06
C LYS A 125 14.77 -4.96 -13.42
N ALA A 126 14.31 -4.66 -14.63
CA ALA A 126 13.04 -5.16 -15.12
C ALA A 126 13.00 -6.70 -15.14
N ASP A 127 14.03 -7.34 -15.68
CA ASP A 127 14.14 -8.80 -15.74
C ASP A 127 14.11 -9.44 -14.33
N ASP A 128 14.84 -8.87 -13.37
CA ASP A 128 14.86 -9.35 -11.98
C ASP A 128 13.46 -9.27 -11.34
N LEU A 129 12.72 -8.20 -11.64
CA LEU A 129 11.34 -8.01 -11.16
C LEU A 129 10.41 -9.05 -11.78
N VAL A 130 10.50 -9.29 -13.08
CA VAL A 130 9.70 -10.30 -13.78
C VAL A 130 9.98 -11.69 -13.18
N GLU A 131 11.25 -12.08 -13.07
CA GLU A 131 11.66 -13.38 -12.52
C GLU A 131 11.11 -13.60 -11.11
N LYS A 132 11.35 -12.65 -10.20
CA LYS A 132 10.87 -12.73 -8.81
C LYS A 132 9.35 -12.81 -8.74
N THR A 133 8.66 -11.97 -9.51
CA THR A 133 7.19 -11.91 -9.54
C THR A 133 6.59 -13.26 -9.98
N LEU A 134 7.18 -13.90 -11.00
CA LEU A 134 6.77 -15.21 -11.47
C LEU A 134 7.10 -16.31 -10.45
N GLN A 135 8.32 -16.32 -9.91
CA GLN A 135 8.78 -17.31 -8.94
C GLN A 135 7.92 -17.32 -7.68
N ASP A 136 7.62 -16.14 -7.15
CA ASP A 136 6.82 -15.96 -5.95
C ASP A 136 5.32 -15.98 -6.24
N LYS A 137 4.89 -16.18 -7.49
CA LYS A 137 3.48 -16.19 -7.91
C LYS A 137 2.73 -14.97 -7.39
N VAL A 138 3.28 -13.79 -7.65
CA VAL A 138 2.72 -12.51 -7.20
C VAL A 138 1.50 -12.17 -8.04
N ASP A 139 0.39 -11.93 -7.37
CA ASP A 139 -0.88 -11.51 -7.98
C ASP A 139 -0.91 -10.00 -8.22
N ILE A 140 -0.31 -9.22 -7.30
CA ILE A 140 -0.26 -7.75 -7.39
C ILE A 140 1.17 -7.25 -7.12
N LEU A 141 1.78 -6.63 -8.12
CA LEU A 141 3.11 -6.04 -8.05
C LEU A 141 3.02 -4.51 -7.95
N LEU A 142 3.53 -3.95 -6.85
CA LEU A 142 3.64 -2.51 -6.64
C LEU A 142 5.05 -2.00 -7.00
N LEU A 143 5.13 -0.97 -7.84
CA LEU A 143 6.39 -0.36 -8.27
C LEU A 143 6.47 1.11 -7.85
N SER A 144 7.49 1.44 -7.06
CA SER A 144 7.84 2.81 -6.67
C SER A 144 8.91 3.35 -7.62
N CYS A 145 8.68 4.52 -8.22
CA CYS A 145 9.64 5.21 -9.10
C CYS A 145 9.83 6.67 -8.67
N LEU A 146 11.06 7.11 -8.39
CA LEU A 146 11.31 8.55 -8.16
C LEU A 146 11.81 9.25 -9.42
N MET A 147 12.60 8.56 -10.24
CA MET A 147 13.16 9.13 -11.46
C MET A 147 12.32 8.77 -12.69
N LEU A 148 12.22 9.70 -13.65
CA LEU A 148 11.53 9.43 -14.91
C LEU A 148 12.17 8.25 -15.66
N THR A 149 13.50 8.15 -15.64
CA THR A 149 14.24 7.03 -16.23
C THR A 149 13.80 5.69 -15.64
N SER A 150 13.63 5.60 -14.32
CA SER A 150 13.07 4.41 -13.65
C SER A 150 11.66 4.09 -14.11
N ALA A 151 10.81 5.12 -14.22
CA ALA A 151 9.42 4.94 -14.61
C ALA A 151 9.27 4.43 -16.05
N LEU A 152 10.21 4.77 -16.95
CA LEU A 152 10.22 4.25 -18.32
C LEU A 152 10.47 2.73 -18.38
N HIS A 153 11.21 2.18 -17.42
CA HIS A 153 11.46 0.73 -17.33
C HIS A 153 10.25 -0.08 -16.83
N VAL A 154 9.20 0.56 -16.35
CA VAL A 154 7.97 -0.15 -15.96
C VAL A 154 7.36 -0.88 -17.14
N LYS A 155 7.44 -0.30 -18.34
CA LYS A 155 6.95 -0.92 -19.57
C LYS A 155 7.61 -2.28 -19.81
N ASP A 156 8.92 -2.36 -19.59
CA ASP A 156 9.69 -3.59 -19.76
C ASP A 156 9.21 -4.69 -18.78
N VAL A 157 8.85 -4.32 -17.55
CA VAL A 157 8.27 -5.25 -16.56
C VAL A 157 6.90 -5.75 -16.99
N VAL A 158 6.00 -4.83 -17.39
CA VAL A 158 4.64 -5.20 -17.82
C VAL A 158 4.70 -6.13 -19.03
N GLU A 159 5.46 -5.76 -20.06
CA GLU A 159 5.62 -6.59 -21.25
C GLU A 159 6.27 -7.94 -20.94
N GLY A 160 7.24 -7.98 -20.01
CA GLY A 160 7.89 -9.22 -19.58
C GLY A 160 6.91 -10.17 -18.89
N LEU A 161 6.05 -9.65 -18.01
CA LEU A 161 5.00 -10.42 -17.35
C LEU A 161 3.95 -10.93 -18.34
N GLU A 162 3.52 -10.09 -19.29
CA GLU A 162 2.59 -10.47 -20.35
C GLU A 162 3.17 -11.56 -21.26
N LYS A 163 4.43 -11.43 -21.70
CA LYS A 163 5.13 -12.44 -22.51
C LYS A 163 5.26 -13.78 -21.79
N ALA A 164 5.38 -13.76 -20.46
CA ALA A 164 5.39 -14.95 -19.63
C ALA A 164 3.98 -15.53 -19.35
N GLY A 165 2.93 -14.91 -19.87
CA GLY A 165 1.53 -15.31 -19.65
C GLY A 165 1.03 -15.04 -18.24
N SER A 166 1.70 -14.16 -17.48
CA SER A 166 1.27 -13.78 -16.14
C SER A 166 0.07 -12.83 -16.18
N ARG A 167 -0.82 -12.98 -15.20
CA ARG A 167 -1.95 -12.06 -14.95
C ARG A 167 -1.67 -11.05 -13.84
N THR A 168 -0.42 -10.94 -13.39
CA THR A 168 -0.04 -10.05 -12.30
C THR A 168 -0.51 -8.61 -12.57
N VAL A 169 -1.30 -8.06 -11.64
CA VAL A 169 -1.74 -6.67 -11.69
C VAL A 169 -0.58 -5.77 -11.25
N VAL A 170 -0.13 -4.90 -12.15
CA VAL A 170 0.94 -3.93 -11.87
C VAL A 170 0.35 -2.59 -11.43
N VAL A 171 0.71 -2.15 -10.23
CA VAL A 171 0.35 -0.87 -9.63
C VAL A 171 1.59 0.02 -9.53
N VAL A 172 1.55 1.21 -10.11
CA VAL A 172 2.69 2.15 -10.10
C VAL A 172 2.46 3.35 -9.19
N GLY A 173 3.55 3.96 -8.72
CA GLY A 173 3.48 5.22 -8.00
C GLY A 173 4.80 5.98 -8.02
N GLY A 174 4.77 7.16 -7.39
CA GLY A 174 5.92 8.05 -7.28
C GLY A 174 5.82 9.30 -8.17
N ALA A 175 6.83 10.17 -8.06
CA ALA A 175 6.76 11.53 -8.60
C ALA A 175 6.51 11.59 -10.13
N PRO A 176 7.18 10.76 -10.98
CA PRO A 176 6.97 10.83 -12.43
C PRO A 176 5.52 10.57 -12.84
N PHE A 177 4.87 9.56 -12.26
CA PHE A 177 3.48 9.22 -12.56
C PHE A 177 2.50 10.31 -12.11
N ARG A 178 2.83 11.09 -11.07
CA ARG A 178 2.02 12.25 -10.66
C ARG A 178 2.14 13.42 -11.62
N LEU A 179 3.33 13.61 -12.18
CA LEU A 179 3.65 14.79 -13.00
C LEU A 179 3.34 14.57 -14.48
N ALA A 180 3.26 13.32 -14.94
CA ALA A 180 2.99 12.95 -16.32
C ALA A 180 1.70 12.08 -16.41
N PRO A 181 0.53 12.68 -16.68
CA PRO A 181 -0.76 11.98 -16.64
C PRO A 181 -0.90 10.77 -17.58
N LEU A 182 -0.16 10.74 -18.68
CA LEU A 182 -0.21 9.63 -19.65
C LEU A 182 0.78 8.50 -19.32
N LEU A 183 1.73 8.73 -18.42
CA LEU A 183 2.86 7.82 -18.18
C LEU A 183 2.40 6.44 -17.69
N GLN A 184 1.36 6.37 -16.86
CA GLN A 184 0.79 5.09 -16.43
C GLN A 184 0.35 4.25 -17.64
N LYS A 185 -0.39 4.87 -18.57
CA LYS A 185 -0.93 4.20 -19.75
C LYS A 185 0.19 3.83 -20.73
N GLU A 186 1.15 4.72 -20.93
CA GLU A 186 2.33 4.47 -21.78
C GLU A 186 3.21 3.33 -21.24
N ALA A 187 3.31 3.21 -19.92
CA ALA A 187 4.02 2.13 -19.25
C ALA A 187 3.22 0.81 -19.20
N GLY A 188 1.95 0.79 -19.63
CA GLY A 188 1.09 -0.39 -19.55
C GLY A 188 0.66 -0.78 -18.12
N ALA A 189 0.90 0.07 -17.12
CA ALA A 189 0.51 -0.24 -15.74
C ALA A 189 -1.02 -0.19 -15.56
N HIS A 190 -1.55 -1.11 -14.77
CA HIS A 190 -3.00 -1.29 -14.60
C HIS A 190 -3.60 -0.20 -13.70
N TYR A 191 -2.89 0.18 -12.65
CA TYR A 191 -3.33 1.20 -11.69
C TYR A 191 -2.19 2.12 -11.29
N MET A 192 -2.54 3.32 -10.82
CA MET A 192 -1.59 4.30 -10.31
C MET A 192 -2.05 4.82 -8.93
N GLY A 193 -1.15 4.81 -7.94
CA GLY A 193 -1.36 5.46 -6.65
C GLY A 193 -0.55 6.76 -6.52
N ARG A 194 -1.16 7.85 -6.05
CA ARG A 194 -0.50 9.15 -5.87
C ARG A 194 0.21 9.30 -4.53
N ASN A 195 -0.25 8.58 -3.51
CA ASN A 195 0.30 8.54 -2.16
C ASN A 195 0.03 7.16 -1.52
N SER A 196 0.57 6.94 -0.32
CA SER A 196 0.45 5.63 0.35
C SER A 196 -0.98 5.28 0.77
N GLY A 197 -1.80 6.27 1.14
CA GLY A 197 -3.21 6.05 1.47
C GLY A 197 -4.05 5.64 0.26
N GLU A 198 -3.83 6.28 -0.88
CA GLU A 198 -4.47 5.86 -2.14
C GLU A 198 -4.02 4.47 -2.58
N ALA A 199 -2.76 4.09 -2.35
CA ALA A 199 -2.30 2.73 -2.60
C ALA A 199 -3.08 1.71 -1.77
N ALA A 200 -3.34 1.96 -0.48
CA ALA A 200 -4.19 1.09 0.34
C ALA A 200 -5.63 0.99 -0.19
N ARG A 201 -6.22 2.10 -0.62
CA ARG A 201 -7.56 2.10 -1.23
C ARG A 201 -7.60 1.27 -2.52
N ILE A 202 -6.59 1.40 -3.39
CA ILE A 202 -6.49 0.60 -4.62
C ILE A 202 -6.41 -0.88 -4.29
N ILE A 203 -5.53 -1.29 -3.37
CA ILE A 203 -5.41 -2.70 -2.97
C ILE A 203 -6.72 -3.23 -2.39
N HIS A 204 -7.40 -2.45 -1.53
CA HIS A 204 -8.70 -2.82 -1.00
C HIS A 204 -9.75 -3.06 -2.10
N THR A 205 -9.84 -2.14 -3.06
CA THR A 205 -10.77 -2.27 -4.21
C THR A 205 -10.41 -3.46 -5.10
N LEU A 206 -9.12 -3.73 -5.33
CA LEU A 206 -8.70 -4.94 -6.05
C LEU A 206 -9.16 -6.20 -5.31
N MET A 207 -9.11 -6.16 -3.98
CA MET A 207 -9.52 -7.26 -3.11
C MET A 207 -11.00 -7.57 -3.13
N GLU A 208 -11.84 -6.55 -3.00
CA GLU A 208 -13.29 -6.74 -3.06
C GLU A 208 -13.77 -7.31 -4.39
N ASN A 209 -13.05 -6.99 -5.48
CA ASN A 209 -13.44 -7.39 -6.83
C ASN A 209 -12.74 -8.67 -7.34
N ARG A 210 -11.84 -9.27 -6.56
CA ARG A 210 -11.05 -10.48 -6.94
C ARG A 210 -10.39 -10.37 -8.33
N ILE A 211 -9.82 -9.20 -8.65
CA ILE A 211 -9.33 -8.86 -10.00
C ILE A 211 -8.12 -9.70 -10.45
N TRP A 212 -7.49 -10.45 -9.56
CA TRP A 212 -6.34 -11.31 -9.86
C TRP A 212 -6.70 -12.76 -10.26
N GLU A 213 -7.98 -13.15 -10.23
CA GLU A 213 -8.46 -14.47 -10.66
C GLU A 213 -8.68 -14.54 -12.17
#